data_AF-A0A947AHN3-F1
#
_entry.id   AF-A0A947AHN3-F1
#
_cell.length_a   1.000
_cell.length_b   1.000
_cell.length_c   1.000
_cell.angle_alpha   90.00
_cell.angle_beta   90.00
_cell.angle_gamma   90.00
#
_symmetry.space_group_name_H-M   'P 1'
#
loop_
_entity.id
_entity.type
_entity.pdbx_description
1 polymer ?
#
loop_
_entity_poly.entity_id
_entity_poly.type
_entity_poly.pdbx_seq_one_letter_code
_entity_poly.pdbx_strand_id
1 'polypeptide(L)'
;GLPTKRLNLQNFINDIGFTNLEENFPYENLTGFWTRVKIAKIPSYEDFINNSISPWIKAVWNFQFEEMEESKTKVSTETRVLCVVPITKFTFGLYWSMIKPFSGLTRKKMLKIIKDDSEALKLNG
;
A
#
# COMPACT_ATOMS: atom_id res chain seq x y z
N GLY A 1 -20.58 3.68 -4.00
CA GLY A 1 -20.24 2.70 -2.96
C GLY A 1 -19.14 1.80 -3.46
N LEU A 2 -18.24 1.33 -2.60
CA LEU A 2 -17.19 0.40 -2.99
C LEU A 2 -17.84 -0.92 -3.48
N PRO A 3 -17.52 -1.39 -4.69
CA PRO A 3 -18.17 -2.57 -5.28
C PRO A 3 -17.68 -3.84 -4.57
N THR A 4 -18.55 -4.44 -3.77
CA THR A 4 -18.24 -5.58 -2.89
C THR A 4 -18.30 -6.96 -3.58
N LYS A 5 -18.76 -7.05 -4.83
CA LYS A 5 -19.05 -8.33 -5.50
C LYS A 5 -17.88 -8.96 -6.28
N ARG A 6 -16.71 -8.31 -6.39
CA ARG A 6 -15.55 -8.81 -7.17
C ARG A 6 -14.19 -8.60 -6.50
N LEU A 7 -14.13 -8.62 -5.17
CA LEU A 7 -12.87 -8.44 -4.44
C LEU A 7 -12.15 -9.77 -4.25
N ASN A 8 -11.59 -10.34 -5.32
CA ASN A 8 -10.38 -11.16 -5.14
C ASN A 8 -9.23 -10.15 -4.94
N LEU A 9 -8.43 -10.30 -3.87
CA LEU A 9 -7.32 -9.40 -3.55
C LEU A 9 -6.40 -9.18 -4.75
N GLN A 10 -6.14 -10.22 -5.53
CA GLN A 10 -5.31 -10.16 -6.73
C GLN A 10 -5.96 -9.32 -7.84
N ASN A 11 -7.27 -9.46 -8.05
CA ASN A 11 -8.01 -8.68 -9.05
C ASN A 11 -8.14 -7.22 -8.63
N PHE A 12 -8.34 -6.97 -7.33
CA PHE A 12 -8.37 -5.62 -6.77
C PHE A 12 -7.03 -4.90 -6.93
N ILE A 13 -5.91 -5.57 -6.64
CA ILE A 13 -4.55 -5.06 -6.84
C ILE A 13 -4.32 -4.72 -8.32
N ASN A 14 -4.71 -5.63 -9.22
CA ASN A 14 -4.57 -5.43 -10.68
C ASN A 14 -5.43 -4.27 -11.20
N ASP A 15 -6.68 -4.16 -10.77
CA ASP A 15 -7.65 -3.18 -11.27
C ASP A 15 -7.39 -1.75 -10.76
N ILE A 16 -6.77 -1.60 -9.58
CA ILE A 16 -6.46 -0.29 -9.00
C ILE A 16 -5.16 0.30 -9.58
N GLY A 17 -4.33 -0.52 -10.22
CA GLY A 17 -3.02 -0.10 -10.71
C GLY A 17 -1.94 -0.19 -9.64
N PHE A 18 -2.05 -1.17 -8.75
CA PHE A 18 -0.99 -1.52 -7.81
C PHE A 18 -0.05 -2.56 -8.43
N THR A 19 1.24 -2.41 -8.16
CA THR A 19 2.29 -3.31 -8.63
C THR A 19 3.06 -3.83 -7.42
N ASN A 20 3.20 -5.15 -7.27
CA ASN A 20 4.16 -5.72 -6.34
C ASN A 20 5.56 -5.34 -6.86
N LEU A 21 6.24 -4.47 -6.13
CA LEU A 21 7.57 -3.99 -6.49
C LEU A 21 8.64 -4.95 -5.98
N GLU A 22 8.47 -5.43 -4.76
CA GLU A 22 9.43 -6.30 -4.11
C GLU A 22 8.74 -7.07 -3.00
N GLU A 23 9.18 -8.31 -2.79
CA GLU A 23 8.74 -9.16 -1.71
C GLU A 23 9.96 -9.82 -1.07
N ASN A 24 10.21 -9.47 0.18
CA ASN A 24 11.25 -10.07 1.01
C ASN A 24 10.56 -10.94 2.05
N PHE A 25 10.15 -12.14 1.66
CA PHE A 25 9.45 -13.07 2.55
C PHE A 25 10.39 -13.57 3.67
N PRO A 26 9.93 -13.66 4.94
CA PRO A 26 8.61 -13.30 5.45
C PRO A 26 8.48 -11.86 5.97
N TYR A 27 9.47 -11.00 5.76
CA TYR A 27 9.67 -9.74 6.49
C TYR A 27 8.94 -8.53 5.91
N GLU A 28 8.90 -8.37 4.59
CA GLU A 28 8.32 -7.17 3.97
C GLU A 28 7.71 -7.45 2.60
N ASN A 29 6.60 -6.77 2.31
CA ASN A 29 6.04 -6.65 0.96
C ASN A 29 5.90 -5.17 0.58
N LEU A 30 6.36 -4.82 -0.62
CA LEU A 30 6.29 -3.48 -1.18
C LEU A 30 5.32 -3.47 -2.37
N THR A 31 4.25 -2.68 -2.23
CA THR A 31 3.30 -2.45 -3.31
C THR A 31 3.36 -0.99 -3.76
N GLY A 32 3.71 -0.76 -5.02
CA GLY A 32 3.88 0.57 -5.59
C GLY A 32 2.76 0.99 -6.52
N PHE A 33 2.59 2.30 -6.66
CA PHE A 33 1.80 2.93 -7.71
C PHE A 33 2.28 4.35 -8.03
N TRP A 34 1.91 4.84 -9.20
CA TRP A 34 2.12 6.22 -9.61
C TRP A 34 0.85 7.03 -9.47
N THR A 35 1.00 8.34 -9.25
CA THR A 35 -0.13 9.26 -9.30
C THR A 35 0.22 10.61 -9.92
N ARG A 36 -0.73 11.14 -10.70
CA ARG A 36 -0.76 12.51 -11.27
C ARG A 36 -2.12 13.15 -10.99
N VAL A 37 -3.18 12.52 -11.52
CA VAL A 37 -4.61 12.86 -11.29
C VAL A 37 -5.41 11.61 -10.93
N LYS A 38 -4.98 10.45 -11.44
CA LYS A 38 -5.49 9.11 -11.12
C LYS A 38 -4.32 8.20 -10.75
N ILE A 39 -4.65 7.08 -10.10
CA ILE A 39 -3.70 6.00 -9.85
C ILE A 39 -3.31 5.39 -11.20
N ALA A 40 -2.02 5.17 -11.40
CA ALA A 40 -1.47 4.52 -12.58
C ALA A 40 -0.56 3.37 -12.15
N LYS A 41 -0.66 2.27 -12.90
CA LYS A 41 0.16 1.07 -12.71
C LYS A 41 1.62 1.36 -13.05
N ILE A 42 2.52 0.79 -12.25
CA ILE A 42 3.96 0.77 -12.53
C ILE A 42 4.23 -0.50 -13.34
N PRO A 43 4.85 -0.43 -14.53
CA PRO A 43 5.03 -1.63 -15.33
C PRO A 43 6.03 -2.62 -14.72
N SER A 44 7.14 -2.14 -14.13
CA SER A 44 8.12 -2.98 -13.42
C SER A 44 8.84 -2.24 -12.27
N TYR A 45 9.62 -2.99 -11.49
CA TYR A 45 10.52 -2.43 -10.47
C TYR A 45 11.56 -1.48 -11.09
N GLU A 46 12.16 -1.87 -12.21
CA GLU A 46 13.14 -1.06 -12.94
C GLU A 46 12.52 0.27 -13.41
N ASP A 47 11.27 0.24 -13.88
CA ASP A 47 10.54 1.45 -14.22
C ASP A 47 10.28 2.33 -12.99
N PHE A 48 10.01 1.74 -11.83
CA PHE A 48 9.87 2.49 -10.60
C PHE A 48 11.15 3.25 -10.23
N ILE A 49 12.32 2.61 -10.38
CA ILE A 49 13.63 3.22 -10.10
C ILE A 49 14.00 4.27 -11.15
N ASN A 50 13.99 3.90 -12.43
CA ASN A 50 14.58 4.68 -13.51
C ASN A 50 13.73 5.85 -14.00
N ASN A 51 12.42 5.84 -13.74
CA ASN A 51 11.52 6.82 -14.36
C ASN A 51 11.51 8.14 -13.59
N SER A 52 12.44 9.03 -13.94
CA SER A 52 12.67 10.32 -13.27
C SER A 52 11.68 11.43 -13.63
N ILE A 53 10.82 11.24 -14.65
CA ILE A 53 9.97 12.35 -15.19
C ILE A 53 8.48 11.98 -15.40
N SER A 54 8.10 10.69 -15.46
CA SER A 54 6.72 10.31 -15.81
C SER A 54 5.67 10.60 -14.71
N PRO A 55 5.85 10.20 -13.43
CA PRO A 55 4.91 10.55 -12.36
C PRO A 55 5.32 11.82 -11.59
N TRP A 56 4.35 12.66 -11.24
CA TRP A 56 4.55 13.79 -10.29
C TRP A 56 4.79 13.29 -8.87
N ILE A 57 4.24 12.11 -8.55
CA ILE A 57 4.29 11.48 -7.24
C ILE A 57 4.45 9.97 -7.43
N LYS A 58 5.47 9.40 -6.79
CA LYS A 58 5.65 7.96 -6.62
C LYS A 58 5.18 7.59 -5.21
N ALA A 59 4.35 6.56 -5.09
CA ALA A 59 3.88 6.07 -3.80
C ALA A 59 4.20 4.59 -3.65
N VAL A 60 4.63 4.21 -2.46
CA VAL A 60 4.86 2.82 -2.07
C VAL A 60 4.12 2.59 -0.77
N TRP A 61 3.40 1.49 -0.71
CA TRP A 61 2.74 0.98 0.47
C TRP A 61 3.48 -0.26 0.94
N ASN A 62 4.03 -0.23 2.14
CA ASN A 62 4.69 -1.39 2.71
C ASN A 62 3.77 -2.14 3.68
N PHE A 63 4.00 -3.44 3.76
CA PHE A 63 3.54 -4.30 4.83
C PHE A 63 4.76 -4.94 5.46
N GLN A 64 5.03 -4.59 6.70
CA GLN A 64 6.15 -5.14 7.45
C GLN A 64 5.63 -6.15 8.47
N PHE A 65 6.30 -7.29 8.52
CA PHE A 65 6.00 -8.40 9.39
C PHE A 65 7.16 -8.58 10.36
N GLU A 66 6.85 -8.47 11.64
CA GLU A 66 7.80 -8.64 12.73
C GLU A 66 7.38 -9.87 13.54
N GLU A 67 8.26 -10.86 13.62
CA GLU A 67 8.05 -12.02 14.48
C GLU A 67 8.03 -11.57 15.93
N MET A 68 7.03 -12.04 16.68
CA MET A 68 6.89 -11.81 18.11
C MET A 68 6.96 -13.15 18.85
N GLU A 69 7.09 -13.05 20.16
CA GLU A 69 6.94 -14.19 21.06
C GLU A 69 5.57 -14.89 20.87
N GLU A 70 5.48 -16.16 21.26
CA GLU A 70 4.25 -16.97 21.25
C GLU A 70 3.64 -17.20 19.85
N SER A 71 4.45 -17.33 18.79
CA SER A 71 3.96 -17.56 17.42
C SER A 71 3.03 -16.47 16.90
N LYS A 72 3.23 -15.24 17.37
CA LYS A 72 2.51 -14.04 16.91
C LYS A 72 3.35 -13.28 15.89
N THR A 73 2.67 -12.58 15.01
CA THR A 73 3.32 -11.70 14.02
C THR A 73 2.68 -10.33 14.13
N LYS A 74 3.50 -9.31 14.34
CA LYS A 74 3.05 -7.92 14.25
C LYS A 74 3.11 -7.50 12.79
N VAL A 75 1.94 -7.14 12.26
CA VAL A 75 1.81 -6.56 10.93
C VAL A 75 1.69 -5.05 11.08
N SER A 76 2.57 -4.32 10.41
CA SER A 76 2.54 -2.86 10.35
C SER A 76 2.59 -2.37 8.92
N THR A 77 2.21 -1.10 8.71
CA THR A 77 2.10 -0.55 7.38
C THR A 77 2.39 0.94 7.34
N GLU A 78 3.11 1.35 6.30
CA GLU A 78 3.58 2.70 6.03
C GLU A 78 3.33 3.00 4.55
N THR A 79 2.88 4.23 4.26
CA THR A 79 2.85 4.73 2.88
C THR A 79 3.97 5.75 2.73
N ARG A 80 4.96 5.43 1.90
CA ARG A 80 6.07 6.31 1.54
C ARG A 80 5.75 7.01 0.23
N VAL A 81 5.93 8.32 0.18
CA VAL A 81 5.58 9.13 -0.98
C VAL A 81 6.75 10.02 -1.38
N LEU A 82 7.20 9.87 -2.62
CA LEU A 82 8.21 10.73 -3.23
C LEU A 82 7.52 11.68 -4.21
N CYS A 83 7.58 12.98 -3.91
CA CYS A 83 7.17 14.04 -4.82
C CYS A 83 8.35 14.40 -5.72
N VAL A 84 8.23 14.11 -7.02
CA VAL A 84 9.34 14.25 -7.99
C VAL A 84 9.59 15.72 -8.35
N VAL A 85 8.57 16.59 -8.21
CA VAL A 85 8.64 18.01 -8.56
C VAL A 85 8.38 18.87 -7.32
N PRO A 86 9.09 19.99 -7.08
CA PRO A 86 8.90 20.82 -5.89
C PRO A 86 7.46 21.29 -5.67
N ILE A 87 6.74 21.66 -6.73
CA ILE A 87 5.34 22.11 -6.65
C ILE A 87 4.41 21.00 -6.13
N THR A 88 4.71 19.74 -6.44
CA THR A 88 3.87 18.60 -6.05
C THR A 88 4.02 18.28 -4.57
N LYS A 89 5.17 18.61 -3.97
CA LYS A 89 5.38 18.49 -2.51
C LYS A 89 4.45 19.41 -1.72
N PHE A 90 4.27 20.65 -2.18
CA PHE A 90 3.40 21.62 -1.49
C PHE A 90 1.92 21.23 -1.60
N THR A 91 1.45 20.94 -2.82
CA THR A 91 0.05 20.54 -3.05
C THR A 91 -0.27 19.21 -2.38
N PHE A 92 0.67 18.25 -2.40
CA PHE A 92 0.53 16.98 -1.67
C PHE A 92 0.49 17.20 -0.16
N GLY A 93 1.31 18.10 0.39
CA GLY A 93 1.29 18.42 1.81
C GLY A 93 -0.09 18.94 2.29
N LEU A 94 -0.70 19.84 1.51
CA LEU A 94 -2.05 20.36 1.79
C LEU A 94 -3.13 19.28 1.65
N TYR A 95 -3.07 18.47 0.61
CA TYR A 95 -3.95 17.32 0.44
C TYR A 95 -3.81 16.34 1.62
N TRP A 96 -2.57 16.04 1.99
CA TRP A 96 -2.27 15.07 3.03
C TRP A 96 -2.71 15.52 4.41
N SER A 97 -2.59 16.82 4.75
CA SER A 97 -3.07 17.33 6.04
C SER A 97 -4.58 17.14 6.22
N MET A 98 -5.35 17.21 5.12
CA MET A 98 -6.80 16.98 5.13
C MET A 98 -7.16 15.48 5.19
N ILE A 99 -6.44 14.63 4.43
CA ILE A 99 -6.83 13.22 4.23
C ILE A 99 -6.18 12.25 5.23
N LYS A 100 -5.00 12.57 5.76
CA LYS A 100 -4.24 11.74 6.72
C LYS A 100 -5.09 11.11 7.84
N PRO A 101 -5.98 11.84 8.56
CA PRO A 101 -6.75 11.23 9.65
C PRO A 101 -7.66 10.10 9.15
N PHE A 102 -8.37 10.31 8.04
CA PHE A 102 -9.28 9.32 7.46
C PHE A 102 -8.54 8.10 6.89
N SER A 103 -7.40 8.32 6.25
CA SER A 103 -6.53 7.23 5.78
C SER A 103 -6.01 6.38 6.95
N GLY A 104 -5.64 7.00 8.08
CA GLY A 104 -5.19 6.29 9.27
C GLY A 104 -6.27 5.37 9.87
N LEU A 105 -7.51 5.87 9.98
CA LEU A 105 -8.66 5.08 10.44
C LEU A 105 -8.92 3.86 9.55
N THR A 106 -8.87 4.06 8.22
CA THR A 106 -9.07 2.99 7.24
C THR A 106 -7.98 1.91 7.37
N ARG A 107 -6.70 2.31 7.49
CA ARG A 107 -5.59 1.37 7.68
C ARG A 107 -5.72 0.57 8.98
N LYS A 108 -6.13 1.20 10.08
CA LYS A 108 -6.37 0.49 11.35
C LYS A 108 -7.46 -0.58 11.21
N LYS A 109 -8.57 -0.25 10.53
CA LYS A 109 -9.64 -1.22 10.26
C LYS A 109 -9.16 -2.36 9.37
N MET A 110 -8.41 -2.05 8.31
CA MET A 110 -7.83 -3.06 7.43
C MET A 110 -6.89 -4.01 8.17
N LEU A 111 -5.96 -3.49 8.99
CA LEU A 111 -5.06 -4.32 9.81
C LEU A 111 -5.83 -5.19 10.81
N LYS A 112 -6.94 -4.69 11.36
CA LYS A 112 -7.81 -5.49 12.23
C LYS A 112 -8.47 -6.64 11.47
N ILE A 113 -8.97 -6.41 10.26
CA ILE A 113 -9.53 -7.47 9.41
C ILE A 113 -8.47 -8.53 9.09
N ILE A 114 -7.26 -8.11 8.68
CA ILE A 114 -6.14 -9.03 8.41
C ILE A 114 -5.82 -9.89 9.63
N LYS A 115 -5.81 -9.28 10.82
CA LYS A 115 -5.58 -10.00 12.08
C LYS A 115 -6.67 -11.04 12.32
N ASP A 116 -7.93 -10.61 12.32
CA ASP A 116 -9.08 -11.45 12.64
C ASP A 116 -9.16 -12.66 11.64
N ASP A 117 -8.92 -12.42 10.35
CA ASP A 117 -8.90 -13.48 9.31
C ASP A 117 -7.72 -14.45 9.50
N SER A 118 -6.52 -13.95 9.79
CA SER A 118 -5.32 -14.79 10.00
C SER A 118 -5.43 -15.67 11.24
N GLU A 119 -6.02 -15.14 12.32
CA GLU A 119 -6.24 -15.88 13.57
C GLU A 119 -7.37 -16.92 13.41
N ALA A 120 -8.40 -16.61 12.61
CA ALA A 120 -9.46 -17.58 12.30
C ALA A 120 -8.95 -18.76 11.45
N LEU A 121 -8.01 -18.54 10.53
CA LEU A 121 -7.38 -19.62 9.75
C LEU A 121 -6.59 -20.58 10.64
N LYS A 122 -5.91 -20.08 11.68
CA LYS A 122 -5.20 -20.92 12.67
C LYS A 122 -6.12 -21.81 13.50
N LEU A 123 -7.41 -21.46 13.66
CA LEU A 123 -8.38 -22.26 14.41
C LEU A 123 -9.00 -23.39 13.58
N ASN A 124 -8.88 -23.34 12.24
CA ASN A 124 -9.52 -24.27 11.32
C ASN A 124 -8.55 -25.21 10.59
N GLY A 125 -7.24 -25.15 10.88
CA GLY A 125 -6.20 -26.01 10.32
C GLY A 125 -5.45 -26.73 11.42
#